data_AF-A0A7G8WSG0-F1
#
_entry.id   AF-A0A7G8WSG0-F1
#
_cell.length_a   1.000
_cell.length_b   1.000
_cell.length_c   1.000
_cell.angle_alpha   90.00
_cell.angle_beta   90.00
_cell.angle_gamma   90.00
#
_symmetry.space_group_name_H-M   'P 1'
#
loop_
_entity.id
_entity.type
_entity.pdbx_description
1 polymer ?
#
loop_
_entity_poly.entity_id
_entity_poly.type
_entity_poly.pdbx_seq_one_letter_code
_entity_poly.pdbx_strand_id
1 'polypeptide(L)' 'MDTGRDARRFGGRLYVCTTVAEHRLDEHAERTLHLPAVDEAFAPLLYLLPAQMIGYHLGMAKFADAEAGRHG' A
#
# COMPACT_ATOMS: atom_id res chain seq x y z
N MET A 1 2.63 11.01 -17.56
CA MET A 1 1.74 9.89 -17.19
C MET A 1 1.18 10.22 -15.82
N ASP A 2 -0.12 10.52 -15.75
CA ASP A 2 -0.80 10.90 -14.51
C ASP A 2 -1.51 9.65 -13.93
N THR A 3 -0.70 8.76 -13.37
CA THR A 3 -1.14 7.44 -12.90
C THR A 3 -2.16 7.54 -11.77
N GLY A 4 -2.15 8.63 -10.99
CA GLY A 4 -3.14 8.87 -9.94
C GLY A 4 -4.53 9.12 -10.49
N ARG A 5 -4.63 9.93 -11.55
CA ARG A 5 -5.91 10.22 -12.23
C ARG A 5 -6.45 9.02 -13.01
N ASP A 6 -5.57 8.22 -13.62
CA ASP A 6 -5.96 7.06 -14.40
C ASP A 6 -6.53 5.92 -13.55
N ALA A 7 -6.03 5.70 -12.33
CA ALA A 7 -6.58 4.67 -11.42
C ALA A 7 -8.04 4.96 -11.03
N ARG A 8 -8.37 6.21 -10.72
CA ARG A 8 -9.75 6.62 -10.40
C ARG A 8 -10.69 6.56 -11.61
N ARG A 9 -10.17 6.78 -12.82
CA ARG A 9 -10.96 6.75 -14.06
C ARG A 9 -11.63 5.40 -14.32
N PHE A 10 -11.06 4.30 -13.81
CA PHE A 10 -11.61 2.95 -13.95
C PHE A 10 -12.37 2.46 -12.71
N GLY A 11 -12.70 3.35 -11.77
CA GLY A 11 -13.34 2.98 -10.50
C GLY A 11 -12.41 2.21 -9.54
N GLY A 12 -11.10 2.24 -9.80
CA GLY A 12 -10.10 1.64 -8.94
C GLY A 12 -9.83 2.48 -7.69
N ARG A 13 -9.36 1.82 -6.63
CA ARG A 13 -8.89 2.48 -5.41
C ARG A 13 -7.38 2.65 -5.48
N LEU A 14 -6.89 3.85 -5.17
CA LEU A 14 -5.46 4.15 -5.15
C LEU A 14 -4.96 4.19 -3.70
N TYR A 15 -4.02 3.32 -3.38
CA TYR A 15 -3.28 3.36 -2.12
C TYR A 15 -1.83 3.74 -2.41
N VAL A 16 -1.29 4.70 -1.68
CA VAL A 16 0.04 5.26 -1.93
C VAL A 16 0.93 4.97 -0.72
N CYS A 17 2.15 4.50 -0.97
CA CYS A 17 3.23 4.51 0.00
C CYS A 17 4.22 5.57 -0.45
N THR A 18 4.60 6.49 0.42
CA THR A 18 5.48 7.61 0.08
C THR A 18 6.19 8.12 1.33
N THR A 19 7.28 8.89 1.19
CA THR A 19 7.91 9.53 2.34
C THR A 19 7.12 10.76 2.79
N VAL A 20 7.29 11.17 4.06
CA VAL A 20 6.65 12.37 4.64
C VAL A 20 6.86 13.69 3.86
N ALA A 21 7.81 13.74 2.91
CA ALA A 21 8.09 14.94 2.12
C ALA A 21 7.20 15.06 0.86
N GLU A 22 6.50 13.99 0.46
CA GLU A 22 5.84 13.91 -0.84
C GLU A 22 4.32 13.75 -0.68
N HIS A 23 3.59 14.82 -1.03
CA HIS A 23 2.12 14.93 -0.89
C HIS A 23 1.37 14.98 -2.24
N ARG A 24 2.10 14.87 -3.36
CA ARG A 24 1.56 15.14 -4.71
C ARG A 24 0.45 14.18 -5.15
N LEU A 25 0.26 13.07 -4.45
CA LEU A 25 -0.76 12.06 -4.77
C LEU A 25 -1.88 12.01 -3.73
N ASP A 26 -1.82 12.81 -2.66
CA ASP A 26 -2.76 12.72 -1.53
C ASP A 26 -4.19 13.05 -1.94
N GLU A 27 -4.38 14.02 -2.84
CA GLU A 27 -5.69 14.37 -3.39
C GLU A 27 -6.32 13.24 -4.23
N HIS A 28 -5.49 12.30 -4.72
CA HIS A 28 -5.88 11.20 -5.59
C HIS A 28 -5.87 9.83 -4.88
N ALA A 29 -5.19 9.71 -3.75
CA ALA A 29 -5.18 8.52 -2.94
C ALA A 29 -6.48 8.37 -2.13
N GLU A 30 -6.92 7.14 -1.92
CA GLU A 30 -7.89 6.81 -0.88
C GLU A 30 -7.21 6.78 0.49
N ARG A 31 -5.95 6.33 0.52
CA ARG A 31 -5.10 6.39 1.70
C ARG A 31 -3.64 6.47 1.31
N THR A 32 -2.92 7.34 2.01
CA THR A 32 -1.47 7.44 1.93
C THR A 32 -0.84 6.87 3.20
N LEU A 33 0.12 5.98 3.04
CA LEU A 33 1.02 5.51 4.11
C LEU A 33 2.31 6.33 4.01
N HIS A 34 2.49 7.26 4.95
CA HIS A 34 3.72 8.03 5.05
C HIS A 34 4.81 7.23 5.76
N LEU A 35 5.93 7.05 5.06
CA LEU A 35 7.14 6.41 5.52
C LEU A 35 8.09 7.49 6.07
N PRO A 36 8.97 7.14 7.02
CA PRO A 36 10.00 8.05 7.49
C PRO A 36 10.89 8.49 6.33
N ALA A 37 11.41 9.71 6.41
CA ALA A 37 12.46 10.15 5.49
C ALA A 37 13.70 9.28 5.68
N VAL A 38 14.32 8.89 4.56
CA VAL A 38 15.54 8.08 4.53
C VAL A 38 16.42 8.59 3.40
N ASP A 39 17.74 8.34 3.49
CA ASP A 39 18.65 8.58 2.36
C ASP A 39 18.17 7.81 1.12
N GLU A 40 18.26 8.46 -0.04
CA GLU A 40 17.78 7.92 -1.32
C GLU A 40 18.38 6.54 -1.62
N ALA A 41 19.63 6.29 -1.21
CA ALA A 41 20.29 4.99 -1.40
C ALA A 41 19.56 3.83 -0.68
N PHE A 42 18.82 4.13 0.39
CA PHE A 42 18.05 3.14 1.16
C PHE A 42 16.56 3.19 0.90
N ALA A 43 16.06 4.17 0.13
CA ALA A 43 14.65 4.28 -0.20
C ALA A 43 14.07 2.96 -0.77
N PRO A 44 14.72 2.25 -1.70
CA PRO A 44 14.21 0.99 -2.22
C PRO A 44 13.97 -0.08 -1.15
N LEU A 45 14.83 -0.14 -0.12
CA LEU A 45 14.68 -1.08 1.00
C LEU A 45 13.47 -0.72 1.86
N LEU A 46 13.29 0.58 2.14
CA LEU A 46 12.16 1.08 2.92
C LEU A 46 10.83 0.84 2.19
N TYR A 47 10.77 1.06 0.87
CA TYR A 47 9.58 0.82 0.07
C TYR A 47 9.20 -0.67 -0.09
N LEU A 48 10.14 -1.59 0.17
CA LEU A 48 9.85 -3.02 0.17
C LEU A 48 9.01 -3.45 1.38
N LEU A 49 9.20 -2.80 2.54
CA LEU A 49 8.55 -3.19 3.79
C LEU A 49 7.01 -3.13 3.70
N PRO A 50 6.38 -2.04 3.22
CA PRO A 50 4.93 -2.01 3.05
C PRO A 50 4.41 -3.13 2.14
N ALA A 51 5.10 -3.42 1.04
CA ALA A 51 4.69 -4.49 0.12
C ALA A 51 4.73 -5.87 0.81
N GLN A 52 5.79 -6.14 1.57
CA GLN A 52 5.92 -7.37 2.36
C GLN A 52 4.82 -7.47 3.43
N MET A 53 4.54 -6.39 4.14
CA MET A 53 3.51 -6.36 5.18
C MET A 53 2.10 -6.56 4.62
N ILE A 54 1.79 -5.95 3.46
CA ILE A 54 0.51 -6.18 2.76
C ILE A 54 0.34 -7.66 2.43
N GLY A 55 1.38 -8.29 1.86
CA GLY A 55 1.37 -9.71 1.53
C GLY A 55 1.16 -10.58 2.78
N TYR A 56 1.90 -10.29 3.85
CA TYR A 56 1.78 -11.01 5.12
C TYR A 56 0.37 -10.91 5.72
N HIS A 57 -0.15 -9.69 5.89
CA HIS A 57 -1.47 -9.48 6.48
C HIS A 57 -2.59 -10.08 5.63
N LEU A 58 -2.49 -9.99 4.30
CA LEU A 58 -3.45 -10.65 3.41
C LEU A 58 -3.40 -12.18 3.53
N GLY A 59 -2.20 -12.75 3.62
CA GLY A 59 -2.02 -14.19 3.83
C GLY A 59 -2.63 -14.66 5.15
N MET A 60 -2.37 -13.94 6.24
CA MET A 60 -2.93 -14.25 7.56
C MET A 60 -4.46 -14.15 7.60
N ALA A 61 -5.04 -13.11 6.97
CA ALA A 61 -6.49 -12.96 6.89
C ALA A 61 -7.14 -14.14 6.14
N LYS A 62 -6.60 -14.49 4.97
CA LYS A 62 -7.09 -15.64 4.18
C LYS A 62 -6.95 -16.97 4.92
N PHE A 63 -5.87 -17.15 5.67
CA PHE A 63 -5.68 -18.35 6.49
C PHE A 63 -6.72 -18.42 7.61
N ALA A 64 -6.96 -17.31 8.31
CA ALA A 64 -7.98 -17.24 9.36
C ALA A 64 -9.39 -17.54 8.82
N ASP A 65 -9.75 -16.98 7.65
CA ASP A 65 -11.03 -17.25 7.00
C ASP A 65 -11.17 -18.75 6.63
N ALA A 66 -10.11 -19.35 6.10
CA ALA A 66 -10.09 -20.77 5.76
C ALA A 66 -10.23 -21.67 7.00
N GLU A 67 -9.54 -21.34 8.09
CA GLU A 67 -9.65 -22.07 9.36
C GLU A 67 -11.06 -21.94 9.97
N ALA A 68 -11.68 -20.76 9.91
CA ALA A 68 -13.05 -20.56 10.38
C ALA A 68 -14.07 -21.39 9.58
N GLY A 69 -13.92 -21.46 8.26
CA GLY A 69 -14.78 -22.27 7.38
C GLY A 69 -14.58 -23.79 7.50
N ARG A 70 -13.47 -24.24 8.10
CA ARG A 70 -13.20 -25.67 8.36
C ARG A 70 -13.85 -26.20 9.63
N HIS A 71 -14.25 -25.31 10.55
CA HIS A 71 -14.83 -25.65 11.85
C HIS A 71 -16.32 -25.25 11.98
N GLY A 72 -16.92 -24.70 10.91
CA GLY A 72 -18.33 -24.29 10.84
C GLY A 72 -19.23 -25.28 10.11
#